data_AF-A0A926T6M0-F1
#
_entry.id   AF-A0A926T6M0-F1
#
_cell.length_a   1.000
_cell.length_b   1.000
_cell.length_c   1.000
_cell.angle_alpha   90.00
_cell.angle_beta   90.00
_cell.angle_gamma   90.00
#
_symmetry.space_group_name_H-M   'P 1'
#
loop_
_entity.id
_entity.type
_entity.pdbx_description
1 polymer ?
#
loop_
_entity_poly.entity_id
_entity_poly.type
_entity_poly.pdbx_seq_one_letter_code
_entity_poly.pdbx_strand_id
1 'polypeptide(L)'
;MYPCPCCGYRTLGEKPPGTYLICPICCWKDAADEIFLHWAQQNFLAFGACEQEWLDYVRAATPTDQRDPDWLTLDEKACAAGSLLIKQITKAFEGVTRDGGVSLHEAREIDHHEGAEGRAEARKKDTDCRWQDVPDEWIEYFYDVFPFFDAKGFRYYLPAYMVWTLKNYITSESNSVDFTIYTLSAYERVDDPYYRFRLLNAEQSKAVCNFLKFMATYGAYWVDAGAARRALNQYWDQVNPGECK
;
A
#
# COMPACT_ATOMS: atom_id res chain seq x y z
N MET A 1 26.21 -5.59 19.35
CA MET A 1 25.88 -4.46 18.47
C MET A 1 24.79 -4.89 17.49
N TYR A 2 23.83 -4.00 17.25
CA TYR A 2 22.70 -4.21 16.35
C TYR A 2 22.98 -3.60 14.97
N PRO A 3 22.42 -4.17 13.89
CA PRO A 3 22.61 -3.64 12.54
C PRO A 3 21.94 -2.28 12.39
N CYS A 4 22.64 -1.33 11.77
CA CYS A 4 22.03 -0.08 11.34
C CYS A 4 20.95 -0.35 10.28
N PRO A 5 19.73 0.22 10.40
CA PRO A 5 18.67 0.04 9.41
C PRO A 5 19.08 0.48 8.00
N CYS A 6 19.92 1.50 7.87
CA CYS A 6 20.35 2.08 6.60
C CYS A 6 21.45 1.27 5.87
N CYS A 7 22.48 0.79 6.57
CA CYS A 7 23.62 0.13 5.90
C CYS A 7 23.81 -1.35 6.27
N GLY A 8 23.11 -1.84 7.30
CA GLY A 8 23.20 -3.23 7.77
C GLY A 8 24.44 -3.57 8.60
N TYR A 9 25.39 -2.66 8.77
CA TYR A 9 26.53 -2.88 9.64
C TYR A 9 26.17 -2.78 11.11
N ARG A 10 26.74 -3.67 11.93
CA ARG A 10 26.50 -3.74 13.37
C ARG A 10 27.26 -2.65 14.11
N THR A 11 26.69 -1.44 14.13
CA THR A 11 27.30 -0.27 14.77
C THR A 11 26.50 0.28 15.94
N LEU A 12 25.24 -0.15 16.12
CA LEU A 12 24.36 0.41 17.14
C LEU A 12 24.50 -0.36 18.46
N GLY A 13 24.64 0.37 19.56
CA GLY A 13 24.73 -0.22 20.91
C GLY A 13 23.40 -0.77 21.40
N GLU A 14 22.30 -0.19 20.93
CA GLU A 14 20.93 -0.51 21.31
C GLU A 14 20.12 -1.03 20.11
N LYS A 15 19.00 -1.69 20.40
CA LYS A 15 18.16 -2.32 19.38
C LYS A 15 17.32 -1.24 18.66
N PRO A 16 17.53 -0.99 17.36
CA PRO A 16 16.65 -0.11 16.57
C PRO A 16 15.24 -0.71 16.41
N PRO A 17 14.23 0.11 16.06
CA PRO A 17 14.31 1.53 15.72
C PRO A 17 14.18 2.47 16.93
N GLY A 18 14.49 3.76 16.72
CA GLY A 18 14.23 4.84 17.66
C GLY A 18 15.28 5.04 18.75
N THR A 19 16.52 4.57 18.54
CA THR A 19 17.61 4.75 19.53
C THR A 19 18.27 6.13 19.44
N TYR A 20 17.97 6.92 18.40
CA TYR A 20 18.61 8.20 18.06
C TYR A 20 20.12 8.14 17.87
N LEU A 21 20.70 6.94 17.83
CA LEU A 21 22.12 6.72 17.61
C LEU A 21 22.46 6.99 16.14
N ILE A 22 23.65 7.51 15.90
CA ILE A 22 24.17 7.78 14.56
C ILE A 22 25.13 6.66 14.17
N CYS A 23 24.89 6.03 13.02
CA CYS A 23 25.80 5.05 12.47
C CYS A 23 27.06 5.75 11.94
N PRO A 24 28.27 5.42 12.42
CA PRO A 24 29.50 6.05 11.92
C PRO A 24 29.84 5.64 10.49
N ILE A 25 29.26 4.57 9.95
CA ILE A 25 29.56 4.08 8.59
C ILE A 25 28.74 4.80 7.52
N CYS A 26 27.49 5.15 7.82
CA CYS A 26 26.60 5.78 6.83
C CYS A 26 26.01 7.11 7.29
N CYS A 27 26.29 7.56 8.52
CA CYS A 27 25.71 8.74 9.17
C CYS A 27 24.19 8.73 9.36
N TRP A 28 23.49 7.62 9.10
CA TRP A 28 22.07 7.50 9.41
C TRP A 28 21.83 7.61 10.92
N LYS A 29 20.88 8.49 11.29
CA LYS A 29 20.35 8.60 12.64
C LYS A 29 19.11 7.72 12.77
N ASP A 30 19.14 6.80 13.74
CA ASP A 30 18.03 5.89 14.01
C ASP A 30 16.84 6.60 14.69
N ALA A 31 16.06 7.34 13.90
CA ALA A 31 14.79 7.94 14.32
C ALA A 31 13.63 6.94 14.10
N ALA A 32 12.63 6.96 14.97
CA ALA A 32 11.49 6.03 14.90
C ALA A 32 10.59 6.22 13.66
N ASP A 33 10.61 7.42 13.05
CA ASP A 33 9.82 7.76 11.87
C ASP A 33 10.69 7.62 10.60
N GLU A 34 10.66 6.43 10.01
CA GLU A 34 11.57 5.97 8.96
C GLU A 34 11.18 6.38 7.52
N ILE A 35 10.41 7.47 7.33
CA ILE A 35 9.93 7.88 5.98
C ILE A 35 11.10 8.04 4.98
N PHE A 36 12.24 8.52 5.45
CA PHE A 36 13.44 8.74 4.63
C PHE A 36 14.41 7.55 4.59
N LEU A 37 14.11 6.44 5.30
CA LEU A 37 15.03 5.31 5.38
C LEU A 37 15.23 4.65 4.00
N HIS A 38 14.18 4.61 3.18
CA HIS A 38 14.27 4.16 1.78
C HIS A 38 15.36 4.91 1.00
N TRP A 39 15.29 6.25 1.03
CA TRP A 39 16.26 7.11 0.36
C TRP A 39 17.66 6.95 0.95
N ALA A 40 17.77 6.87 2.28
CA ALA A 40 19.04 6.68 2.95
C ALA A 40 19.72 5.36 2.57
N GLN A 41 18.96 4.27 2.44
CA GLN A 41 19.48 2.97 2.01
C GLN A 41 20.00 3.03 0.57
N GLN A 42 19.22 3.64 -0.34
CA GLN A 42 19.63 3.81 -1.75
C GLN A 42 20.87 4.69 -1.87
N ASN A 43 20.91 5.80 -1.15
CA ASN A 43 22.06 6.71 -1.08
C ASN A 43 23.30 6.00 -0.56
N PHE A 44 23.17 5.20 0.51
CA PHE A 44 24.28 4.43 1.04
C PHE A 44 24.82 3.42 0.01
N LEU A 45 23.92 2.73 -0.71
CA LEU A 45 24.33 1.81 -1.78
C LEU A 45 24.99 2.53 -2.95
N ALA A 46 24.57 3.77 -3.25
CA ALA A 46 25.10 4.55 -4.37
C ALA A 46 26.46 5.21 -4.07
N PHE A 47 26.64 5.78 -2.87
CA PHE A 47 27.81 6.60 -2.54
C PHE A 47 28.32 6.46 -1.10
N GLY A 48 27.78 5.54 -0.29
CA GLY A 48 28.34 5.19 1.02
C GLY A 48 27.91 6.06 2.21
N ALA A 49 26.96 6.97 2.03
CA ALA A 49 26.37 7.79 3.09
C ALA A 49 24.84 7.84 2.95
N CYS A 50 24.12 8.14 4.04
CA CYS A 50 22.66 8.26 4.00
C CYS A 50 22.18 9.48 3.20
N GLU A 51 22.99 10.53 3.12
CA GLU A 51 22.77 11.72 2.26
C GLU A 51 24.12 12.27 1.81
N GLN A 52 24.14 13.04 0.72
CA GLN A 52 25.37 13.57 0.14
C GLN A 52 26.11 14.51 1.10
N GLU A 53 25.38 15.29 1.90
CA GLU A 53 25.95 16.25 2.85
C GLU A 53 26.80 15.58 3.96
N TRP A 54 26.58 14.29 4.21
CA TRP A 54 27.27 13.54 5.26
C TRP A 54 28.52 12.81 4.78
N LEU A 55 28.89 12.92 3.49
CA LEU A 55 30.03 12.21 2.90
C LEU A 55 31.36 12.47 3.62
N ASP A 56 31.58 13.68 4.15
CA ASP A 56 32.81 14.01 4.87
C ASP A 56 32.83 13.50 6.32
N TYR A 57 31.69 13.00 6.82
CA TYR A 57 31.50 12.55 8.20
C TYR A 57 31.40 11.03 8.34
N VAL A 58 31.29 10.28 7.23
CA VAL A 58 31.28 8.82 7.28
C VAL A 58 32.67 8.25 7.52
N ARG A 59 32.71 7.06 8.13
CA ARG A 59 33.89 6.21 8.21
C ARG A 59 33.71 5.01 7.28
N ALA A 60 34.69 4.74 6.42
CA ALA A 60 34.72 3.52 5.63
C ALA A 60 34.66 2.26 6.51
N ALA A 61 33.87 1.26 6.08
CA ALA A 61 33.83 -0.03 6.74
C ALA A 61 35.20 -0.73 6.65
N THR A 62 35.59 -1.39 7.73
CA THR A 62 36.84 -2.14 7.88
C THR A 62 36.56 -3.65 7.85
N PRO A 63 37.58 -4.50 7.65
CA PRO A 63 37.41 -5.96 7.72
C PRO A 63 36.86 -6.49 9.06
N THR A 64 36.97 -5.72 10.14
CA THR A 64 36.43 -6.08 11.45
C THR A 64 34.96 -5.69 11.63
N ASP A 65 34.42 -4.82 10.77
CA ASP A 65 33.03 -4.44 10.80
C ASP A 65 32.16 -5.60 10.30
N GLN A 66 31.23 -6.04 11.15
CA GLN A 66 30.31 -7.10 10.81
C GLN A 66 29.04 -6.52 10.19
N ARG A 67 28.75 -6.89 8.94
CA ARG A 67 27.46 -6.65 8.31
C ARG A 67 26.51 -7.81 8.62
N ASP A 68 25.26 -7.49 8.91
CA ASP A 68 24.25 -8.53 9.08
C ASP A 68 23.99 -9.21 7.71
N PRO A 69 24.23 -10.54 7.59
CA PRO A 69 24.08 -11.25 6.32
C PRO A 69 22.62 -11.32 5.85
N ASP A 70 21.67 -11.16 6.76
CA ASP A 70 20.23 -11.18 6.47
C ASP A 70 19.68 -9.75 6.27
N TRP A 71 20.53 -8.73 6.26
CA TRP A 71 20.11 -7.36 6.00
C TRP A 71 19.68 -7.19 4.55
N LEU A 72 18.49 -6.62 4.39
CA LEU A 72 17.88 -6.24 3.13
C LEU A 72 17.39 -4.80 3.27
N THR A 73 17.43 -4.06 2.16
CA THR A 73 16.76 -2.77 2.02
C THR A 73 15.25 -2.90 2.23
N LEU A 74 14.60 -1.80 2.54
CA LEU A 74 13.14 -1.72 2.60
C LEU A 74 12.52 -2.08 1.24
N ASP A 75 13.16 -1.75 0.13
CA ASP A 75 12.68 -2.07 -1.22
C ASP A 75 12.72 -3.56 -1.52
N GLU A 76 13.81 -4.23 -1.16
CA GLU A 76 13.91 -5.68 -1.33
C GLU A 76 12.85 -6.40 -0.49
N LYS A 77 12.64 -5.94 0.76
CA LYS A 77 11.59 -6.46 1.64
C LYS A 77 10.20 -6.20 1.07
N ALA A 78 9.95 -4.97 0.61
CA ALA A 78 8.66 -4.55 0.07
C ALA A 78 8.35 -5.26 -1.25
N CYS A 79 9.34 -5.46 -2.12
CA CYS A 79 9.20 -6.21 -3.37
C CYS A 79 8.80 -7.67 -3.08
N ALA A 80 9.50 -8.33 -2.16
CA ALA A 80 9.18 -9.70 -1.76
C ALA A 80 7.78 -9.81 -1.12
N ALA A 81 7.47 -8.94 -0.15
CA ALA A 81 6.17 -8.91 0.51
C ALA A 81 5.03 -8.56 -0.45
N GLY A 82 5.25 -7.60 -1.35
CA GLY A 82 4.30 -7.15 -2.36
C GLY A 82 3.97 -8.26 -3.36
N SER A 83 4.97 -9.02 -3.83
CA SER A 83 4.76 -10.18 -4.70
C SER A 83 3.89 -11.25 -4.04
N LEU A 84 4.13 -11.56 -2.77
CA LEU A 84 3.32 -12.51 -2.00
C LEU A 84 1.89 -12.00 -1.80
N LEU A 85 1.73 -10.71 -1.50
CA LEU A 85 0.43 -10.10 -1.28
C LEU A 85 -0.39 -10.01 -2.57
N ILE A 86 0.22 -9.69 -3.71
CA ILE A 86 -0.45 -9.74 -5.02
C ILE A 86 -1.00 -11.14 -5.27
N LYS A 87 -0.21 -12.20 -5.02
CA LYS A 87 -0.69 -13.59 -5.14
C LYS A 87 -1.86 -13.88 -4.20
N GLN A 88 -1.81 -13.39 -2.96
CA GLN A 88 -2.89 -13.54 -2.00
C GLN A 88 -4.17 -12.84 -2.49
N ILE A 89 -4.07 -11.58 -2.96
CA ILE A 89 -5.20 -10.82 -3.50
C ILE A 89 -5.78 -11.54 -4.72
N THR A 90 -4.92 -11.96 -5.66
CA THR A 90 -5.36 -12.69 -6.86
C THR A 90 -6.16 -13.93 -6.50
N LYS A 91 -5.71 -14.71 -5.51
CA LYS A 91 -6.42 -15.90 -5.03
C LYS A 91 -7.72 -15.56 -4.31
N ALA A 92 -7.72 -14.57 -3.43
CA ALA A 92 -8.91 -14.20 -2.63
C ALA A 92 -10.06 -13.65 -3.49
N PHE A 93 -9.73 -13.02 -4.63
CA PHE A 93 -10.68 -12.46 -5.58
C PHE A 93 -10.79 -13.28 -6.88
N GLU A 94 -10.32 -14.53 -6.87
CA GLU A 94 -10.46 -15.42 -8.02
C GLU A 94 -11.94 -15.68 -8.33
N GLY A 95 -12.32 -15.56 -9.61
CA GLY A 95 -13.70 -15.80 -10.06
C GLY A 95 -14.73 -14.75 -9.63
N VAL A 96 -14.33 -13.65 -8.97
CA VAL A 96 -15.24 -12.55 -8.67
C VAL A 96 -15.71 -11.90 -9.96
N THR A 97 -17.02 -11.89 -10.18
CA THR A 97 -17.67 -11.19 -11.30
C THR A 97 -18.32 -9.91 -10.82
N ARG A 98 -18.56 -8.97 -11.75
CA ARG A 98 -19.26 -7.71 -11.43
C ARG A 98 -20.72 -7.94 -11.02
N ASP A 99 -21.35 -9.04 -11.46
CA ASP A 99 -22.72 -9.47 -11.10
C ASP A 99 -23.77 -8.33 -11.16
N GLY A 100 -23.72 -7.51 -12.21
CA GLY A 100 -24.62 -6.37 -12.37
C GLY A 100 -24.27 -5.14 -11.52
N GLY A 101 -23.22 -5.20 -10.70
CA GLY A 101 -22.69 -4.08 -9.93
C GLY A 101 -22.29 -2.90 -10.80
N VAL A 102 -22.16 -1.74 -10.17
CA VAL A 102 -21.84 -0.46 -10.83
C VAL A 102 -20.44 -0.55 -11.45
N SER A 103 -20.31 -0.21 -12.74
CA SER A 103 -19.02 -0.18 -13.46
C SER A 103 -18.29 1.16 -13.32
N LEU A 104 -17.02 1.26 -13.77
CA LEU A 104 -16.22 2.49 -13.61
C LEU A 104 -16.85 3.70 -14.30
N HIS A 105 -17.20 3.57 -15.58
CA HIS A 105 -17.83 4.66 -16.30
C HIS A 105 -19.25 4.93 -15.78
N GLU A 106 -19.98 3.90 -15.37
CA GLU A 106 -21.29 4.09 -14.73
C GLU A 106 -21.16 4.87 -13.41
N ALA A 107 -20.14 4.60 -12.60
CA ALA A 107 -19.86 5.31 -11.35
C ALA A 107 -19.57 6.79 -11.60
N ARG A 108 -18.82 7.11 -12.65
CA ARG A 108 -18.61 8.51 -13.08
C ARG A 108 -19.91 9.19 -13.50
N GLU A 109 -20.80 8.51 -14.21
CA GLU A 109 -22.07 9.11 -14.59
C GLU A 109 -23.01 9.31 -13.40
N ILE A 110 -22.93 8.44 -12.37
CA ILE A 110 -23.64 8.68 -11.10
C ILE A 110 -23.13 9.97 -10.42
N ASP A 111 -21.82 10.20 -10.41
CA ASP A 111 -21.20 11.44 -9.92
C ASP A 111 -21.70 12.68 -10.68
N HIS A 112 -21.83 12.58 -12.00
CA HIS A 112 -22.40 13.63 -12.85
C HIS A 112 -23.93 13.77 -12.75
N HIS A 113 -24.60 13.01 -11.88
CA HIS A 113 -26.05 12.99 -11.71
C HIS A 113 -26.84 12.59 -12.98
N GLU A 114 -26.25 11.76 -13.85
CA GLU A 114 -26.89 11.29 -15.06
C GLU A 114 -28.01 10.27 -14.80
N GLY A 115 -28.96 10.25 -15.73
CA GLY A 115 -30.10 9.34 -15.70
C GLY A 115 -29.74 7.88 -16.01
N ALA A 116 -30.73 7.00 -15.89
CA ALA A 116 -30.55 5.56 -16.15
C ALA A 116 -30.07 5.25 -17.58
N GLU A 117 -30.48 6.06 -18.57
CA GLU A 117 -30.05 5.91 -19.96
C GLU A 117 -28.57 6.25 -20.16
N GLY A 118 -28.13 7.40 -19.63
CA GLY A 118 -26.71 7.81 -19.69
C GLY A 118 -25.78 6.80 -19.00
N ARG A 119 -26.20 6.32 -17.82
CA ARG A 119 -25.51 5.25 -17.09
C ARG A 119 -25.44 3.95 -17.89
N ALA A 120 -26.53 3.55 -18.55
CA ALA A 120 -26.57 2.35 -19.36
C ALA A 120 -25.64 2.45 -20.58
N GLU A 121 -25.50 3.63 -21.20
CA GLU A 121 -24.54 3.84 -22.28
C GLU A 121 -23.09 3.86 -21.80
N ALA A 122 -22.81 4.53 -20.68
CA ALA A 122 -21.48 4.54 -20.09
C ALA A 122 -20.99 3.13 -19.75
N ARG A 123 -21.88 2.29 -19.19
CA ARG A 123 -21.59 0.89 -18.87
C ARG A 123 -21.13 0.06 -20.06
N LYS A 124 -21.53 0.41 -21.30
CA LYS A 124 -21.08 -0.32 -22.51
C LYS A 124 -19.59 -0.14 -22.79
N LYS A 125 -18.95 0.89 -22.23
CA LYS A 125 -17.51 1.11 -22.31
C LYS A 125 -16.74 0.10 -21.46
N ASP A 126 -17.30 -0.32 -20.34
CA ASP A 126 -16.70 -1.25 -19.37
C ASP A 126 -16.80 -2.72 -19.82
N THR A 127 -15.99 -3.06 -20.83
CA THR A 127 -15.95 -4.38 -21.50
C THR A 127 -15.16 -5.46 -20.76
N ASP A 128 -14.61 -5.13 -19.59
CA ASP A 128 -13.87 -6.04 -18.73
C ASP A 128 -14.75 -7.21 -18.25
N CYS A 129 -14.26 -8.43 -18.42
CA CYS A 129 -14.93 -9.67 -18.00
C CYS A 129 -14.38 -10.20 -16.66
N ARG A 130 -13.15 -9.82 -16.33
CA ARG A 130 -12.48 -10.11 -15.07
C ARG A 130 -11.87 -8.83 -14.54
N TRP A 131 -11.76 -8.69 -13.24
CA TRP A 131 -11.16 -7.50 -12.64
C TRP A 131 -9.69 -7.30 -13.05
N GLN A 132 -8.99 -8.36 -13.45
CA GLN A 132 -7.64 -8.31 -14.00
C GLN A 132 -7.56 -7.70 -15.41
N ASP A 133 -8.69 -7.61 -16.11
CA ASP A 133 -8.75 -7.08 -17.48
C ASP A 133 -8.98 -5.55 -17.47
N VAL A 134 -9.19 -4.95 -16.29
CA VAL A 134 -9.37 -3.50 -16.13
C VAL A 134 -8.04 -2.80 -16.48
N PRO A 135 -8.02 -1.86 -17.43
CA PRO A 135 -6.78 -1.18 -17.83
C PRO A 135 -6.17 -0.35 -16.69
N ASP A 136 -4.84 -0.33 -16.61
CA ASP A 136 -4.12 0.45 -15.59
C ASP A 136 -4.45 1.95 -15.72
N GLU A 137 -4.60 2.46 -16.95
CA GLU A 137 -4.98 3.85 -17.21
C GLU A 137 -6.38 4.19 -16.66
N TRP A 138 -7.27 3.21 -16.53
CA TRP A 138 -8.59 3.42 -15.93
C TRP A 138 -8.53 3.41 -14.42
N ILE A 139 -7.68 2.55 -13.84
CA ILE A 139 -7.39 2.61 -12.41
C ILE A 139 -6.90 4.00 -12.04
N GLU A 140 -5.94 4.52 -12.82
CA GLU A 140 -5.39 5.87 -12.63
C GLU A 140 -6.42 6.98 -12.82
N TYR A 141 -7.26 6.90 -13.85
CA TYR A 141 -8.22 7.94 -14.19
C TYR A 141 -9.44 7.98 -13.24
N PHE A 142 -9.94 6.83 -12.79
CA PHE A 142 -11.15 6.71 -11.98
C PHE A 142 -10.84 6.58 -10.48
N TYR A 143 -9.78 7.22 -9.98
CA TYR A 143 -9.36 7.10 -8.59
C TYR A 143 -10.40 7.56 -7.55
N ASP A 144 -11.32 8.43 -7.95
CA ASP A 144 -12.29 9.13 -7.12
C ASP A 144 -13.72 8.55 -7.20
N VAL A 145 -13.98 7.52 -8.02
CA VAL A 145 -15.36 7.03 -8.25
C VAL A 145 -15.88 6.06 -7.18
N PHE A 146 -15.04 5.64 -6.24
CA PHE A 146 -15.42 4.67 -5.21
C PHE A 146 -16.69 5.00 -4.41
N PRO A 147 -16.99 6.27 -4.05
CA PRO A 147 -18.24 6.64 -3.39
C PRO A 147 -19.51 6.21 -4.13
N PHE A 148 -19.42 6.07 -5.46
CA PHE A 148 -20.54 5.77 -6.34
C PHE A 148 -20.68 4.28 -6.67
N PHE A 149 -19.75 3.45 -6.20
CA PHE A 149 -19.90 2.00 -6.30
C PHE A 149 -20.96 1.47 -5.33
N ASP A 150 -21.74 0.50 -5.82
CA ASP A 150 -22.45 -0.42 -4.94
C ASP A 150 -21.49 -1.49 -4.38
N ALA A 151 -21.94 -2.29 -3.42
CA ALA A 151 -21.09 -3.31 -2.81
C ALA A 151 -20.54 -4.35 -3.81
N LYS A 152 -21.25 -4.59 -4.92
CA LYS A 152 -20.83 -5.53 -5.97
C LYS A 152 -19.71 -4.93 -6.83
N GLY A 153 -19.92 -3.72 -7.36
CA GLY A 153 -18.91 -2.98 -8.11
C GLY A 153 -17.65 -2.77 -7.28
N PHE A 154 -17.81 -2.38 -6.01
CA PHE A 154 -16.70 -2.23 -5.08
C PHE A 154 -15.88 -3.52 -4.92
N ARG A 155 -16.54 -4.65 -4.61
CA ARG A 155 -15.87 -5.95 -4.48
C ARG A 155 -15.16 -6.38 -5.77
N TYR A 156 -15.70 -6.02 -6.93
CA TYR A 156 -15.13 -6.38 -8.21
C TYR A 156 -13.88 -5.54 -8.56
N TYR A 157 -13.91 -4.21 -8.42
CA TYR A 157 -12.79 -3.36 -8.81
C TYR A 157 -11.69 -3.24 -7.74
N LEU A 158 -12.02 -3.38 -6.45
CA LEU A 158 -11.06 -3.24 -5.36
C LEU A 158 -9.74 -4.03 -5.56
N PRO A 159 -9.73 -5.33 -5.95
CA PRO A 159 -8.48 -6.04 -6.17
C PRO A 159 -7.61 -5.45 -7.28
N ALA A 160 -8.21 -4.87 -8.32
CA ALA A 160 -7.46 -4.22 -9.40
C ALA A 160 -6.71 -2.99 -8.87
N TYR A 161 -7.40 -2.14 -8.11
CA TYR A 161 -6.78 -0.98 -7.44
C TYR A 161 -5.68 -1.40 -6.46
N MET A 162 -5.93 -2.38 -5.57
CA MET A 162 -4.90 -2.83 -4.62
C MET A 162 -3.66 -3.39 -5.33
N VAL A 163 -3.83 -4.19 -6.39
CA VAL A 163 -2.70 -4.73 -7.17
C VAL A 163 -1.95 -3.63 -7.91
N TRP A 164 -2.67 -2.70 -8.53
CA TRP A 164 -2.08 -1.55 -9.20
C TRP A 164 -1.28 -0.70 -8.20
N THR A 165 -1.83 -0.40 -7.03
CA THR A 165 -1.15 0.35 -5.97
C THR A 165 0.12 -0.37 -5.50
N LEU A 166 0.07 -1.69 -5.26
CA LEU A 166 1.26 -2.46 -4.85
C LEU A 166 2.39 -2.45 -5.90
N LYS A 167 2.05 -2.31 -7.18
CA LYS A 167 3.04 -2.23 -8.26
C LYS A 167 3.61 -0.82 -8.45
N ASN A 168 2.88 0.22 -8.05
CA ASN A 168 3.16 1.60 -8.47
C ASN A 168 3.37 2.60 -7.32
N TYR A 169 3.15 2.23 -6.05
CA TYR A 169 3.20 3.19 -4.92
C TYR A 169 4.55 3.91 -4.71
N ILE A 170 5.63 3.38 -5.28
CA ILE A 170 6.96 4.03 -5.26
C ILE A 170 7.14 4.96 -6.46
N THR A 171 6.67 4.55 -7.64
CA THR A 171 7.05 5.13 -8.93
C THR A 171 5.98 6.03 -9.56
N SER A 172 4.74 5.99 -9.06
CA SER A 172 3.63 6.80 -9.58
C SER A 172 3.20 7.86 -8.56
N GLU A 173 2.98 9.07 -9.06
CA GLU A 173 2.40 10.19 -8.31
C GLU A 173 0.85 10.21 -8.41
N SER A 174 0.24 9.16 -8.97
CA SER A 174 -1.22 9.10 -9.13
C SER A 174 -1.95 9.08 -7.79
N ASN A 175 -2.99 9.89 -7.67
CA ASN A 175 -3.92 9.90 -6.55
C ASN A 175 -4.57 8.54 -6.28
N SER A 176 -4.53 7.61 -7.25
CA SER A 176 -5.02 6.23 -7.08
C SER A 176 -4.40 5.51 -5.90
N VAL A 177 -3.14 5.76 -5.58
CA VAL A 177 -2.45 5.15 -4.43
C VAL A 177 -3.20 5.48 -3.13
N ASP A 178 -3.37 6.78 -2.87
CA ASP A 178 -3.98 7.28 -1.64
C ASP A 178 -5.49 7.04 -1.60
N PHE A 179 -6.21 7.24 -2.71
CA PHE A 179 -7.66 7.00 -2.75
C PHE A 179 -8.02 5.53 -2.55
N THR A 180 -7.16 4.60 -2.98
CA THR A 180 -7.30 3.17 -2.66
C THR A 180 -7.17 2.91 -1.16
N ILE A 181 -6.39 3.70 -0.43
CA ILE A 181 -6.30 3.62 1.04
C ILE A 181 -7.52 4.29 1.68
N TYR A 182 -7.91 5.49 1.24
CA TYR A 182 -9.00 6.26 1.82
C TYR A 182 -10.35 5.55 1.69
N THR A 183 -10.60 4.90 0.56
CA THR A 183 -11.85 4.16 0.33
C THR A 183 -12.04 2.97 1.26
N LEU A 184 -10.96 2.49 1.89
CA LEU A 184 -10.96 1.41 2.88
C LEU A 184 -11.22 1.92 4.31
N SER A 185 -11.40 3.22 4.51
CA SER A 185 -11.88 3.78 5.78
C SER A 185 -13.43 3.84 5.80
N ALA A 186 -14.01 4.09 6.97
CA ALA A 186 -15.45 4.33 7.08
C ALA A 186 -15.88 5.46 6.14
N TYR A 187 -16.94 5.21 5.38
CA TYR A 187 -17.52 6.21 4.48
C TYR A 187 -18.68 6.93 5.15
N GLU A 188 -18.91 8.21 4.83
CA GLU A 188 -19.96 9.05 5.41
C GLU A 188 -21.37 8.69 4.92
N ARG A 189 -21.79 7.44 5.12
CA ARG A 189 -23.21 7.08 5.17
C ARG A 189 -23.65 7.02 6.62
N VAL A 190 -24.72 7.76 6.93
CA VAL A 190 -25.26 7.93 8.29
C VAL A 190 -25.79 6.61 8.86
N ASP A 191 -26.24 5.69 8.00
CA ASP A 191 -26.88 4.43 8.35
C ASP A 191 -25.92 3.22 8.35
N ASP A 192 -25.07 3.09 7.33
CA ASP A 192 -24.09 2.00 7.23
C ASP A 192 -22.77 2.50 6.61
N PRO A 193 -21.79 2.94 7.43
CA PRO A 193 -20.52 3.47 6.94
C PRO A 193 -19.62 2.41 6.28
N TYR A 194 -19.97 1.12 6.39
CA TYR A 194 -19.21 -0.01 5.87
C TYR A 194 -19.97 -0.80 4.79
N TYR A 195 -21.09 -0.25 4.28
CA TYR A 195 -21.96 -0.90 3.28
C TYR A 195 -21.19 -1.53 2.10
N ARG A 196 -20.15 -0.86 1.59
CA ARG A 196 -19.36 -1.35 0.45
C ARG A 196 -18.55 -2.61 0.78
N PHE A 197 -18.23 -2.84 2.05
CA PHE A 197 -17.42 -3.97 2.50
C PHE A 197 -18.25 -5.24 2.71
N ARG A 198 -19.59 -5.13 2.79
CA ARG A 198 -20.51 -6.21 3.21
C ARG A 198 -20.44 -7.50 2.38
N LEU A 199 -19.98 -7.42 1.13
CA LEU A 199 -19.88 -8.58 0.24
C LEU A 199 -18.50 -9.24 0.26
N LEU A 200 -17.53 -8.68 0.98
CA LEU A 200 -16.20 -9.26 1.13
C LEU A 200 -16.28 -10.46 2.07
N ASN A 201 -15.76 -11.61 1.62
CA ASN A 201 -15.60 -12.78 2.48
C ASN A 201 -14.35 -12.65 3.37
N ALA A 202 -14.14 -13.62 4.27
CA ALA A 202 -13.01 -13.60 5.19
C ALA A 202 -11.63 -13.52 4.49
N GLU A 203 -11.42 -14.25 3.39
CA GLU A 203 -10.15 -14.23 2.66
C GLU A 203 -9.92 -12.88 1.95
N GLN A 204 -10.98 -12.28 1.40
CA GLN A 204 -10.94 -10.95 0.78
C GLN A 204 -10.65 -9.87 1.83
N SER A 205 -11.34 -9.90 2.97
CA SER A 205 -11.10 -8.97 4.08
C SER A 205 -9.69 -9.11 4.65
N LYS A 206 -9.17 -10.35 4.75
CA LYS A 206 -7.79 -10.60 5.14
C LYS A 206 -6.78 -10.04 4.13
N ALA A 207 -7.06 -10.14 2.83
CA ALA A 207 -6.22 -9.54 1.79
C ALA A 207 -6.22 -8.00 1.89
N VAL A 208 -7.37 -7.38 2.15
CA VAL A 208 -7.47 -5.93 2.38
C VAL A 208 -6.72 -5.49 3.64
N CYS A 209 -6.87 -6.22 4.76
CA CYS A 209 -6.12 -5.96 5.98
C CYS A 209 -4.60 -6.03 5.74
N ASN A 210 -4.14 -7.06 5.02
CA ASN A 210 -2.72 -7.20 4.67
C ASN A 210 -2.22 -6.10 3.72
N PHE A 211 -3.07 -5.62 2.81
CA PHE A 211 -2.77 -4.46 1.96
C PHE A 211 -2.57 -3.19 2.79
N LEU A 212 -3.46 -2.89 3.73
CA LEU A 212 -3.30 -1.73 4.60
C LEU A 212 -2.06 -1.85 5.50
N LYS A 213 -1.76 -3.05 6.02
CA LYS A 213 -0.53 -3.32 6.78
C LYS A 213 0.71 -3.11 5.93
N PHE A 214 0.68 -3.54 4.67
CA PHE A 214 1.75 -3.28 3.72
C PHE A 214 1.95 -1.77 3.53
N MET A 215 0.88 -1.02 3.23
CA MET A 215 0.98 0.44 3.02
C MET A 215 1.42 1.19 4.29
N ALA A 216 1.00 0.73 5.47
CA ALA A 216 1.43 1.29 6.74
C ALA A 216 2.90 1.02 7.09
N THR A 217 3.48 -0.05 6.53
CA THR A 217 4.85 -0.53 6.82
C THR A 217 5.85 -0.07 5.77
N TYR A 218 5.49 -0.17 4.49
CA TYR A 218 6.36 0.06 3.34
C TYR A 218 5.98 1.29 2.52
N GLY A 219 4.91 2.00 2.89
CA GLY A 219 4.51 3.23 2.22
C GLY A 219 5.68 4.21 2.11
N ALA A 220 6.00 4.59 0.88
CA ALA A 220 7.07 5.54 0.58
C ALA A 220 6.57 6.98 0.75
N TYR A 221 7.36 7.95 0.27
CA TYR A 221 7.10 9.39 0.41
C TYR A 221 5.69 9.82 -0.01
N TRP A 222 5.13 9.21 -1.05
CA TRP A 222 3.83 9.58 -1.63
C TRP A 222 2.62 8.88 -1.00
N VAL A 223 2.82 8.01 0.00
CA VAL A 223 1.74 7.19 0.57
C VAL A 223 1.31 7.76 1.92
N ASP A 224 0.01 8.03 2.11
CA ASP A 224 -0.53 8.31 3.46
C ASP A 224 -0.60 7.01 4.30
N ALA A 225 0.56 6.58 4.79
CA ALA A 225 0.68 5.46 5.73
C ALA A 225 -0.14 5.70 7.03
N GLY A 226 -0.39 6.96 7.38
CA GLY A 226 -1.25 7.34 8.50
C GLY A 226 -2.70 6.96 8.25
N ALA A 227 -3.24 7.23 7.05
CA ALA A 227 -4.58 6.78 6.65
C ALA A 227 -4.70 5.26 6.68
N ALA A 228 -3.67 4.54 6.20
CA ALA A 228 -3.68 3.08 6.25
C ALA A 228 -3.79 2.57 7.69
N ARG A 229 -3.04 3.16 8.63
CA ARG A 229 -3.12 2.83 10.08
C ARG A 229 -4.48 3.20 10.67
N ARG A 230 -5.05 4.34 10.30
CA ARG A 230 -6.40 4.74 10.76
C ARG A 230 -7.47 3.76 10.30
N ALA A 231 -7.45 3.36 9.03
CA ALA A 231 -8.37 2.38 8.47
C ALA A 231 -8.26 1.02 9.19
N LEU A 232 -7.03 0.55 9.45
CA LEU A 232 -6.77 -0.67 10.24
C LEU A 232 -7.44 -0.61 11.61
N ASN A 233 -7.16 0.43 12.39
CA ASN A 233 -7.67 0.60 13.74
C ASN A 233 -9.20 0.74 13.78
N GLN A 234 -9.77 1.40 12.77
CA GLN A 234 -11.19 1.69 12.70
C GLN A 234 -12.05 0.45 12.42
N TYR A 235 -11.63 -0.42 11.50
CA TYR A 235 -12.44 -1.55 11.03
C TYR A 235 -11.62 -2.83 10.85
N TRP A 236 -10.52 -2.79 10.09
CA TRP A 236 -9.92 -4.01 9.53
C TRP A 236 -9.19 -4.90 10.54
N ASP A 237 -8.63 -4.36 11.62
CA ASP A 237 -8.01 -5.19 12.66
C ASP A 237 -9.05 -5.93 13.51
N GLN A 238 -10.29 -5.43 13.56
CA GLN A 238 -11.38 -6.06 14.32
C GLN A 238 -12.06 -7.19 13.53
N VAL A 239 -11.98 -7.13 12.20
CA VAL A 239 -12.65 -8.06 11.27
C VAL A 239 -11.75 -9.27 10.94
N ASN A 240 -10.58 -9.37 11.57
CA ASN A 240 -9.66 -10.49 11.45
C ASN A 240 -9.59 -11.34 12.75
N PRO A 241 -10.70 -11.95 13.23
CA PRO A 241 -10.60 -12.99 14.23
C PRO A 241 -10.17 -14.27 13.53
N GLY A 242 -8.88 -14.56 13.55
CA GLY A 242 -8.39 -15.93 13.35
C GLY A 242 -8.92 -16.93 14.40
N GLU A 243 -9.82 -16.55 15.30
CA GLU A 243 -10.40 -17.43 16.31
C GLU A 243 -11.88 -17.11 16.58
N CYS A 244 -12.68 -18.17 16.62
CA CYS A 244 -14.07 -18.26 17.10
C CYS A 244 -14.58 -17.09 17.96
N LYS A 245 -15.75 -16.56 17.58
CA LYS A 245 -16.87 -16.46 18.52
C LYS A 245 -18.07 -17.20 17.95
#